data_AF-A0A1A6GWK4-F1
#
_entry.id   AF-A0A1A6GWK4-F1
#
_cell.length_a   1.000
_cell.length_b   1.000
_cell.length_c   1.000
_cell.angle_alpha   90.00
_cell.angle_beta   90.00
_cell.angle_gamma   90.00
#
_symmetry.space_group_name_H-M   'P 1'
#
loop_
_entity.id
_entity.type
_entity.pdbx_description
1 polymer ?
#
loop_
_entity_poly.entity_id
_entity_poly.type
_entity_poly.pdbx_seq_one_letter_code
_entity_poly.pdbx_strand_id
1 'polypeptide(L)'
;MAASMFYGRQLAAAALRSHRPQATLRAAAQVLGNSGLFNKHGLQIQQQQQRNLSLHEYLSMELLQEAGVSIPKGFVAKSPDEAYAIAKKLGSKDVVIKAQVLAGGRGKGTFSSGLKGGVKIVFSPEEAKAVSSQMIGKKLITKQTGAKGRICNQVLICERKYPRREYYFAITMERSFQGPVLIGSSQGGVNIEDVAAENPEAIIKVPVDIVKGIQKEQAVALAQKMGFPTYIVDSAAENMIKLYKLFLKYDATMVEINPMVEDSDGQ
;
A
#
# COMPACT_ATOMS: atom_id res chain seq x y z
N MET A 1 -8.68 6.57 -4.50
CA MET A 1 -7.92 5.30 -4.52
C MET A 1 -6.45 5.56 -4.79
N ALA A 2 -5.58 5.30 -3.81
CA ALA A 2 -4.20 4.93 -4.07
C ALA A 2 -4.10 3.42 -3.76
N ALA A 3 -3.89 2.61 -4.78
CA ALA A 3 -3.53 1.21 -4.60
C ALA A 3 -2.01 1.18 -4.48
N SER A 4 -1.49 0.68 -3.36
CA SER A 4 -0.05 0.57 -3.16
C SER A 4 0.27 -0.80 -2.59
N MET A 5 1.13 -1.57 -3.27
CA MET A 5 1.72 -2.76 -2.67
C MET A 5 2.95 -2.34 -1.86
N PHE A 6 2.77 -1.99 -0.60
CA PHE A 6 3.85 -1.63 0.31
C PHE A 6 4.40 -2.82 1.11
N TYR A 7 5.62 -2.64 1.60
CA TYR A 7 6.30 -3.54 2.53
C TYR A 7 6.19 -2.95 3.94
N GLY A 8 5.60 -3.71 4.87
CA GLY A 8 5.53 -3.33 6.28
C GLY A 8 6.88 -3.50 6.99
N ARG A 9 7.49 -2.41 7.46
CA ARG A 9 8.60 -2.48 8.40
C ARG A 9 8.00 -2.64 9.81
N GLN A 10 7.96 -3.87 10.33
CA GLN A 10 7.58 -4.10 11.73
C GLN A 10 8.57 -3.40 12.67
N LEU A 11 8.02 -2.57 13.55
CA LEU A 11 8.66 -2.16 14.80
C LEU A 11 8.91 -3.42 15.63
N ALA A 12 10.17 -3.84 15.71
CA ALA A 12 10.58 -4.81 16.71
C ALA A 12 10.47 -4.15 18.09
N ALA A 13 9.65 -4.73 18.96
CA ALA A 13 9.64 -4.41 20.38
C ALA A 13 11.07 -4.49 20.93
N ALA A 14 11.47 -3.46 21.66
CA ALA A 14 12.76 -3.34 22.30
C ALA A 14 12.92 -4.45 23.36
N ALA A 15 13.59 -5.54 22.99
CA ALA A 15 14.26 -6.41 23.94
C ALA A 15 15.76 -6.03 23.91
N LEU A 16 16.22 -5.51 25.05
CA LEU A 16 17.61 -5.14 25.35
C LEU A 16 18.62 -6.09 24.70
N ARG A 17 19.37 -5.59 23.72
CA ARG A 17 20.65 -6.18 23.31
C ARG A 17 21.74 -5.16 23.59
N SER A 18 22.41 -5.35 24.72
CA SER A 18 23.72 -4.78 24.99
C SER A 18 24.70 -5.24 23.93
N HIS A 19 25.47 -4.30 23.40
CA HIS A 19 26.61 -4.59 22.53
C HIS A 19 27.62 -5.47 23.27
N ARG A 20 27.90 -6.66 22.72
CA ARG A 20 29.16 -7.36 22.96
C ARG A 20 29.88 -7.56 21.61
N PRO A 21 31.16 -7.19 21.51
CA PRO A 21 31.93 -7.39 20.29
C PRO A 21 32.24 -8.88 20.06
N GLN A 22 32.38 -9.25 18.79
CA GLN A 22 32.54 -10.60 18.22
C GLN A 22 33.79 -11.40 18.69
N ALA A 23 34.45 -11.01 19.78
CA ALA A 23 35.73 -11.60 20.20
C ALA A 23 35.60 -12.77 21.21
N THR A 24 34.43 -13.07 21.76
CA THR A 24 34.29 -14.04 22.87
C THR A 24 33.88 -15.46 22.48
N LEU A 25 33.68 -15.76 21.20
CA LEU A 25 33.31 -17.11 20.74
C LEU A 25 34.49 -18.09 20.57
N ARG A 26 35.73 -17.70 20.91
CA ARG A 26 36.92 -18.56 20.77
C ARG A 26 37.42 -19.25 22.05
N ALA A 27 36.83 -19.00 23.21
CA ALA A 27 37.37 -19.52 24.49
C ALA A 27 36.57 -20.68 25.11
N ALA A 28 35.52 -21.19 24.47
CA ALA A 28 34.70 -22.30 25.01
C ALA A 28 34.92 -23.65 24.30
N ALA A 29 35.90 -23.73 23.39
CA ALA A 29 36.13 -24.91 22.56
C ALA A 29 37.32 -25.79 23.02
N GLN A 30 37.86 -25.58 24.22
CA GLN A 30 39.09 -26.26 24.67
C GLN A 30 38.96 -27.09 25.95
N VAL A 31 37.74 -27.39 26.42
CA VAL A 31 37.54 -28.14 27.69
C VAL A 31 36.76 -29.45 27.53
N LEU A 32 36.26 -29.79 26.33
CA LEU A 32 35.56 -31.07 26.14
C LEU A 32 36.18 -31.85 24.98
N GLY A 33 36.69 -33.03 25.35
CA GLY A 33 37.58 -33.85 24.58
C GLY A 33 37.05 -34.28 23.22
N ASN A 34 38.03 -34.52 22.36
CA ASN A 34 37.91 -35.07 21.03
C ASN A 34 37.16 -36.42 21.09
N SER A 35 35.94 -36.45 20.58
CA SER A 35 35.33 -37.68 20.05
C SER A 35 34.57 -37.30 18.78
N GLY A 36 35.10 -37.77 17.65
CA GLY A 36 34.49 -37.55 16.35
C GLY A 36 33.11 -38.20 16.33
N LEU A 37 32.10 -37.41 15.90
CA LEU A 37 30.88 -37.87 15.20
C LEU A 37 29.87 -36.75 14.91
N PHE A 38 30.06 -35.52 15.40
CA PHE A 38 29.13 -34.40 15.12
C PHE A 38 29.76 -33.33 14.22
N ASN A 39 30.05 -33.68 12.97
CA ASN A 39 30.47 -32.66 12.00
C ASN A 39 29.92 -33.00 10.62
N LYS A 40 28.60 -32.92 10.43
CA LYS A 40 27.97 -33.03 9.10
C LYS A 40 26.53 -32.51 8.96
N HIS A 41 26.05 -31.66 9.86
CA HIS A 41 24.87 -30.83 9.58
C HIS A 41 25.30 -29.38 9.63
N GLY A 42 25.84 -28.94 8.50
CA GLY A 42 26.06 -27.53 8.26
C GLY A 42 24.76 -26.79 8.54
N LEU A 43 24.85 -25.74 9.35
CA LEU A 43 23.84 -24.71 9.43
C LEU A 43 23.64 -24.16 8.02
N GLN A 44 22.74 -24.77 7.25
CA GLN A 44 22.21 -24.16 6.06
C GLN A 44 21.54 -22.89 6.56
N ILE A 45 22.21 -21.76 6.34
CA ILE A 45 21.56 -20.47 6.40
C ILE A 45 20.46 -20.56 5.34
N GLN A 46 19.23 -20.84 5.76
CA GLN A 46 18.07 -20.69 4.90
C GLN A 46 18.06 -19.23 4.48
N GLN A 47 18.58 -18.93 3.29
CA GLN A 47 18.37 -17.65 2.64
C GLN A 47 16.88 -17.58 2.36
N GLN A 48 16.15 -16.96 3.28
CA GLN A 48 14.75 -16.67 3.07
C GLN A 48 14.66 -15.71 1.89
N GLN A 49 13.91 -16.10 0.86
CA GLN A 49 13.71 -15.27 -0.32
C GLN A 49 13.18 -13.89 0.11
N GLN A 50 13.91 -12.83 -0.23
CA GLN A 50 13.46 -11.45 0.02
C GLN A 50 12.71 -10.93 -1.20
N ARG A 51 11.45 -10.51 -1.01
CA ARG A 51 10.62 -9.90 -2.05
C ARG A 51 10.64 -8.38 -1.87
N ASN A 52 11.49 -7.69 -2.64
CA ASN A 52 11.70 -6.23 -2.56
C ASN A 52 11.03 -5.49 -3.74
N LEU A 53 9.82 -5.90 -4.13
CA LEU A 53 9.08 -5.28 -5.24
C LEU A 53 7.86 -4.53 -4.71
N SER A 54 7.81 -3.23 -4.96
CA SER A 54 6.62 -2.39 -4.81
C SER A 54 6.28 -1.79 -6.16
N LEU A 55 5.00 -1.88 -6.53
CA LEU A 55 4.50 -1.31 -7.77
C LEU A 55 4.05 0.14 -7.55
N HIS A 56 4.25 0.97 -8.56
CA HIS A 56 3.62 2.28 -8.60
C HIS A 56 2.09 2.13 -8.67
N GLU A 57 1.38 3.20 -8.29
CA GLU A 57 -0.08 3.22 -8.25
C GLU A 57 -0.70 2.91 -9.62
N TYR A 58 -0.17 3.49 -10.70
CA TYR A 58 -0.70 3.24 -12.05
C TYR A 58 -0.58 1.77 -12.50
N LEU A 59 0.55 1.11 -12.20
CA LEU A 59 0.75 -0.32 -12.48
C LEU A 59 -0.19 -1.18 -11.62
N SER A 60 -0.34 -0.80 -10.36
CA SER A 60 -1.28 -1.47 -9.46
C SER A 60 -2.72 -1.34 -9.97
N MET A 61 -3.09 -0.19 -10.51
CA MET A 61 -4.42 0.05 -11.10
C MET A 61 -4.67 -0.83 -12.32
N GLU A 62 -3.70 -1.03 -13.20
CA GLU A 62 -3.82 -1.96 -14.33
C GLU A 62 -4.14 -3.39 -13.85
N LEU A 63 -3.41 -3.88 -12.84
CA LEU A 63 -3.69 -5.21 -12.24
C LEU A 63 -5.07 -5.29 -11.59
N LEU A 64 -5.51 -4.22 -10.93
CA LEU A 64 -6.84 -4.14 -10.33
C LEU A 64 -7.94 -4.18 -11.40
N GLN A 65 -7.73 -3.47 -12.51
CA GLN A 65 -8.67 -3.46 -13.64
C GLN A 65 -8.80 -4.86 -14.26
N GLU A 66 -7.68 -5.56 -14.47
CA GLU A 66 -7.67 -6.95 -14.95
C GLU A 66 -8.42 -7.91 -14.01
N ALA A 67 -8.39 -7.65 -12.70
CA ALA A 67 -9.14 -8.42 -11.71
C ALA A 67 -10.63 -8.01 -11.61
N GLY A 68 -11.09 -7.09 -12.46
CA GLY A 68 -12.48 -6.61 -12.47
C GLY A 68 -12.85 -5.75 -11.26
N VAL A 69 -11.85 -5.13 -10.61
CA VAL A 69 -12.06 -4.12 -9.57
C VAL A 69 -12.29 -2.77 -10.25
N SER A 70 -13.34 -2.05 -9.84
CA SER A 70 -13.62 -0.71 -10.35
C SER A 70 -12.49 0.24 -9.95
N ILE A 71 -11.96 0.99 -10.92
CA ILE A 71 -10.91 1.99 -10.69
C ILE A 71 -11.26 3.29 -11.42
N PRO A 72 -10.79 4.45 -10.92
CA PRO A 72 -10.92 5.70 -11.66
C PRO A 72 -10.13 5.64 -12.97
N LYS A 73 -10.72 6.12 -14.06
CA LYS A 73 -9.99 6.29 -15.33
C LYS A 73 -8.82 7.24 -15.15
N GLY A 74 -7.65 6.89 -15.65
CA GLY A 74 -6.48 7.75 -15.58
C GLY A 74 -5.32 7.26 -16.44
N PHE A 75 -4.39 8.17 -16.72
CA PHE A 75 -3.23 7.90 -17.55
C PHE A 75 -1.98 8.58 -16.97
N VAL A 76 -0.81 7.99 -17.20
CA VAL A 76 0.47 8.53 -16.74
C VAL A 76 0.99 9.57 -17.71
N ALA A 77 1.47 10.69 -17.17
CA ALA A 77 2.24 11.71 -17.88
C ALA A 77 3.69 11.74 -17.36
N LYS A 78 4.64 11.76 -18.30
CA LYS A 78 6.08 11.93 -18.05
C LYS A 78 6.57 13.35 -18.33
N SER A 79 5.71 14.20 -18.90
CA SER A 79 5.98 15.61 -19.15
C SER A 79 4.76 16.48 -18.81
N PRO A 80 4.96 17.79 -18.55
CA PRO A 80 3.84 18.72 -18.37
C PRO A 80 2.89 18.80 -19.57
N ASP A 81 3.42 18.64 -20.79
CA ASP A 81 2.62 18.64 -22.03
C ASP A 81 1.78 17.38 -22.17
N GLU A 82 2.31 16.21 -21.78
CA GLU A 82 1.51 14.99 -21.67
C GLU A 82 0.40 15.15 -20.62
N ALA A 83 0.69 15.79 -19.48
CA ALA A 83 -0.32 16.02 -18.45
C ALA A 83 -1.47 16.92 -18.97
N TYR A 84 -1.14 17.95 -19.75
CA TYR A 84 -2.12 18.77 -20.46
C TYR A 84 -3.01 17.93 -21.39
N ALA A 85 -2.37 17.14 -22.28
CA ALA A 85 -3.07 16.34 -23.27
C ALA A 85 -3.99 15.31 -22.63
N ILE A 86 -3.55 14.66 -21.55
CA ILE A 86 -4.35 13.69 -20.80
C ILE A 86 -5.52 14.37 -20.11
N ALA A 87 -5.31 15.50 -19.43
CA ALA A 87 -6.40 16.25 -18.79
C ALA A 87 -7.47 16.65 -19.81
N LYS A 88 -7.05 17.13 -21.01
CA LYS A 88 -7.97 17.42 -22.12
C LYS A 88 -8.71 16.18 -22.62
N LYS A 89 -8.01 15.06 -22.75
CA LYS A 89 -8.60 13.77 -23.18
C LYS A 89 -9.64 13.24 -22.20
N LEU A 90 -9.43 13.41 -20.90
CA LEU A 90 -10.40 13.00 -19.88
C LEU A 90 -11.68 13.81 -19.94
N GLY A 91 -11.63 15.05 -20.45
CA GLY A 91 -12.83 15.87 -20.74
C GLY A 91 -13.65 16.27 -19.51
N SER A 92 -13.12 16.07 -18.30
CA SER A 92 -13.78 16.43 -17.04
C SER A 92 -13.51 17.90 -16.69
N LYS A 93 -14.42 18.50 -15.91
CA LYS A 93 -14.26 19.85 -15.33
C LYS A 93 -13.14 19.90 -14.29
N ASP A 94 -12.84 18.77 -13.67
CA ASP A 94 -11.74 18.61 -12.74
C ASP A 94 -11.08 17.23 -12.87
N VAL A 95 -9.79 17.20 -12.58
CA VAL A 95 -8.98 15.97 -12.56
C VAL A 95 -8.08 15.98 -11.33
N VAL A 96 -7.59 14.79 -10.96
CA VAL A 96 -6.65 14.63 -9.86
C VAL A 96 -5.27 14.26 -10.43
N ILE A 97 -4.26 15.02 -10.03
CA ILE A 97 -2.86 14.75 -10.31
C ILE A 97 -2.24 14.07 -9.10
N LYS A 98 -1.62 12.92 -9.32
CA LYS A 98 -0.96 12.14 -8.26
C LYS A 98 0.48 11.84 -8.61
N ALA A 99 1.39 12.32 -7.77
CA ALA A 99 2.80 12.01 -7.86
C ALA A 99 3.05 10.50 -7.80
N GLN A 100 3.73 9.96 -8.81
CA GLN A 100 4.10 8.54 -8.83
C GLN A 100 5.44 8.34 -8.14
N VAL A 101 5.39 8.16 -6.82
CA VAL A 101 6.55 7.95 -5.95
C VAL A 101 6.25 6.75 -5.04
N LEU A 102 7.21 5.83 -4.91
CA LEU A 102 7.11 4.68 -3.98
C LEU A 102 7.34 5.13 -2.53
N ALA A 103 6.36 5.85 -1.99
CA ALA A 103 6.25 6.25 -0.60
C ALA A 103 4.79 6.60 -0.29
N GLY A 104 4.33 6.29 0.92
CA GLY A 104 3.07 6.76 1.48
C GLY A 104 3.12 8.23 1.91
N GLY A 105 1.98 8.76 2.37
CA GLY A 105 1.88 10.14 2.86
C GLY A 105 2.05 11.23 1.79
N ARG A 106 1.89 10.89 0.50
CA ARG A 106 2.09 11.81 -0.64
C ARG A 106 1.25 13.08 -0.53
N GLY A 107 -0.02 12.96 -0.14
CA GLY A 107 -0.93 14.11 0.00
C GLY A 107 -0.44 15.19 0.99
N LYS A 108 0.26 14.78 2.06
CA LYS A 108 0.83 15.68 3.08
C LYS A 108 2.30 16.04 2.80
N GLY A 109 2.90 15.53 1.71
CA GLY A 109 4.29 15.77 1.37
C GLY A 109 4.54 17.17 0.80
N THR A 110 5.81 17.53 0.64
CA THR A 110 6.23 18.80 0.02
C THR A 110 7.30 18.53 -1.03
N PHE A 111 7.17 19.16 -2.20
CA PHE A 111 8.17 19.07 -3.24
C PHE A 111 9.32 20.05 -3.01
N SER A 112 10.51 19.70 -3.53
CA SER A 112 11.67 20.60 -3.56
C SER A 112 11.46 21.86 -4.41
N SER A 113 10.39 21.94 -5.21
CA SER A 113 9.94 23.14 -5.92
C SER A 113 9.17 24.13 -5.04
N GLY A 114 8.80 23.74 -3.81
CA GLY A 114 7.92 24.50 -2.92
C GLY A 114 6.46 24.10 -2.98
N LEU A 115 6.04 23.29 -3.97
CA LEU A 115 4.67 22.79 -4.08
C LEU A 115 4.33 21.88 -2.88
N LYS A 116 3.28 22.24 -2.13
CA LYS A 116 2.76 21.42 -1.02
C LYS A 116 1.74 20.42 -1.53
N GLY A 117 1.95 19.13 -1.26
CA GLY A 117 1.05 18.02 -1.56
C GLY A 117 1.38 17.32 -2.88
N GLY A 118 1.54 15.99 -2.81
CA GLY A 118 1.73 15.08 -3.95
C GLY A 118 0.44 14.55 -4.57
N VAL A 119 -0.72 15.00 -4.08
CA VAL A 119 -2.04 14.73 -4.65
C VAL A 119 -2.77 16.06 -4.76
N LYS A 120 -3.18 16.44 -5.96
CA LYS A 120 -3.78 17.76 -6.25
C LYS A 120 -5.01 17.60 -7.13
N ILE A 121 -6.06 18.35 -6.80
CA ILE A 121 -7.20 18.56 -7.69
C ILE A 121 -6.87 19.79 -8.52
N VAL A 122 -7.13 19.71 -9.83
CA VAL A 122 -6.98 20.81 -10.77
C VAL A 122 -8.23 20.92 -11.64
N PHE A 123 -8.53 22.12 -12.13
CA PHE A 123 -9.79 22.48 -12.77
C PHE A 123 -9.64 22.84 -14.25
N SER A 124 -8.43 22.71 -14.81
CA SER A 124 -8.18 22.88 -16.24
C SER A 124 -6.95 22.11 -16.72
N PRO A 125 -6.86 21.80 -18.03
CA PRO A 125 -5.63 21.26 -18.63
C PRO A 125 -4.40 22.16 -18.42
N GLU A 126 -4.58 23.48 -18.44
CA GLU A 126 -3.53 24.47 -18.20
C GLU A 126 -2.99 24.37 -16.76
N GLU A 127 -3.89 24.25 -15.79
CA GLU A 127 -3.52 24.01 -14.39
C GLU A 127 -2.84 22.64 -14.23
N ALA A 128 -3.30 21.61 -14.97
CA ALA A 128 -2.67 20.30 -14.96
C ALA A 128 -1.20 20.35 -15.42
N LYS A 129 -0.92 21.12 -16.47
CA LYS A 129 0.44 21.40 -16.94
C LYS A 129 1.27 22.14 -15.89
N ALA A 130 0.73 23.22 -15.34
CA ALA A 130 1.43 24.08 -14.38
C ALA A 130 1.76 23.37 -13.05
N VAL A 131 0.86 22.50 -12.56
CA VAL A 131 1.12 21.71 -11.36
C VAL A 131 2.10 20.58 -11.67
N SER A 132 1.96 19.89 -12.80
CA SER A 132 2.85 18.79 -13.16
C SER A 132 4.30 19.23 -13.38
N SER A 133 4.54 20.44 -13.87
CA SER A 133 5.91 21.01 -14.01
C SER A 133 6.61 21.23 -12.66
N GLN A 134 5.84 21.41 -11.59
CA GLN A 134 6.35 21.54 -10.22
C GLN A 134 6.53 20.18 -9.53
N MET A 135 5.98 19.09 -10.11
CA MET A 135 6.12 17.72 -9.60
C MET A 135 7.22 16.94 -10.33
N ILE A 136 7.17 16.91 -11.67
CA ILE A 136 8.05 16.08 -12.51
C ILE A 136 9.50 16.58 -12.42
N GLY A 137 10.43 15.65 -12.18
CA GLY A 137 11.85 15.95 -11.98
C GLY A 137 12.18 16.58 -10.63
N LYS A 138 11.20 16.75 -9.73
CA LYS A 138 11.39 17.32 -8.39
C LYS A 138 11.32 16.23 -7.32
N LYS A 139 11.94 16.45 -6.17
CA LYS A 139 11.92 15.50 -5.06
C LYS A 139 10.69 15.74 -4.20
N LEU A 140 9.87 14.72 -3.98
CA LEU A 140 8.79 14.72 -3.01
C LEU A 140 9.31 14.25 -1.65
N ILE A 141 9.14 15.08 -0.64
CA ILE A 141 9.51 14.81 0.76
C ILE A 141 8.23 14.46 1.53
N THR A 142 8.21 13.31 2.18
CA THR A 142 7.12 12.83 3.05
C THR A 142 7.69 12.34 4.38
N LYS A 143 6.81 12.03 5.36
CA LYS A 143 7.17 11.37 6.62
C LYS A 143 7.98 10.08 6.38
N GLN A 144 7.65 9.33 5.32
CA GLN A 144 8.28 8.04 5.02
C GLN A 144 9.60 8.15 4.22
N THR A 145 9.78 9.18 3.39
CA THR A 145 11.03 9.37 2.64
C THR A 145 12.13 10.04 3.46
N GLY A 146 11.75 10.75 4.53
CA GLY A 146 12.63 11.66 5.25
C GLY A 146 13.13 12.80 4.37
N ALA A 147 14.12 13.55 4.87
CA ALA A 147 14.66 14.75 4.23
C ALA A 147 15.28 14.51 2.83
N LYS A 148 15.70 13.27 2.54
CA LYS A 148 16.26 12.92 1.22
C LYS A 148 15.23 13.04 0.10
N GLY A 149 13.94 12.86 0.42
CA GLY A 149 12.86 12.79 -0.55
C GLY A 149 13.03 11.65 -1.55
N ARG A 150 12.12 11.57 -2.52
CA ARG A 150 12.25 10.73 -3.71
C ARG A 150 11.87 11.53 -4.94
N ILE A 151 12.62 11.34 -6.04
CA ILE A 151 12.33 12.01 -7.30
C ILE A 151 10.98 11.51 -7.86
N CYS A 152 10.15 12.43 -8.31
CA CYS A 152 8.92 12.14 -9.02
C CYS A 152 9.20 12.28 -10.52
N ASN A 153 9.33 11.16 -11.23
CA ASN A 153 9.63 11.19 -12.67
C ASN A 153 8.37 11.27 -13.54
N GLN A 154 7.20 10.98 -12.96
CA GLN A 154 5.93 10.94 -13.67
C GLN A 154 4.77 11.17 -12.72
N VAL A 155 3.64 11.59 -13.25
CA VAL A 155 2.40 11.81 -12.51
C VAL A 155 1.28 11.01 -13.14
N LEU A 156 0.32 10.58 -12.34
CA LEU A 156 -0.93 9.99 -12.81
C LEU A 156 -1.99 11.10 -12.83
N ILE A 157 -2.61 11.30 -13.98
CA ILE A 157 -3.78 12.18 -14.14
C ILE A 157 -5.01 11.28 -14.20
N CYS A 158 -5.90 11.39 -13.22
CA CYS A 158 -7.11 10.56 -13.17
C CYS A 158 -8.37 11.42 -13.02
N GLU A 159 -9.50 10.85 -13.46
CA GLU A 159 -10.81 11.42 -13.17
C GLU A 159 -10.98 11.62 -11.66
N ARG A 160 -11.66 12.70 -11.29
CA ARG A 160 -12.02 12.92 -9.90
C ARG A 160 -13.25 12.08 -9.58
N LYS A 161 -13.15 11.29 -8.51
CA LYS A 161 -14.31 10.69 -7.84
C LYS A 161 -14.68 11.55 -6.62
N TYR A 162 -15.96 11.58 -6.29
CA TYR A 162 -16.48 12.32 -5.14
C TYR A 162 -16.84 11.33 -4.03
N PRO A 163 -15.90 11.02 -3.11
CA PRO A 163 -16.14 10.06 -2.05
C PRO A 163 -17.21 10.57 -1.09
N ARG A 164 -18.21 9.74 -0.78
CA ARG A 164 -19.10 9.91 0.38
C ARG A 164 -18.46 9.36 1.64
N ARG A 165 -17.80 8.21 1.52
CA ARG A 165 -17.11 7.51 2.59
C ARG A 165 -15.81 6.92 2.08
N GLU A 166 -14.80 6.94 2.94
CA GLU A 166 -13.48 6.40 2.66
C GLU A 166 -13.15 5.34 3.70
N TYR A 167 -12.78 4.15 3.22
CA TYR A 167 -12.42 3.00 4.03
C TYR A 167 -10.97 2.60 3.77
N TYR A 168 -10.36 1.95 4.75
CA TYR A 168 -9.07 1.28 4.57
C TYR A 168 -9.31 -0.22 4.42
N PHE A 169 -8.73 -0.83 3.39
CA PHE A 169 -8.74 -2.28 3.23
C PHE A 169 -7.37 -2.80 2.80
N ALA A 170 -6.88 -3.85 3.45
CA ALA A 170 -5.67 -4.52 3.06
C ALA A 170 -5.75 -6.03 3.26
N ILE A 171 -4.92 -6.76 2.51
CA ILE A 171 -4.69 -8.20 2.64
C ILE A 171 -3.19 -8.39 2.79
N THR A 172 -2.77 -9.14 3.80
CA THR A 172 -1.35 -9.45 4.03
C THR A 172 -1.19 -10.84 4.62
N MET A 173 0.01 -11.40 4.52
CA MET A 173 0.36 -12.63 5.23
C MET A 173 0.71 -12.31 6.68
N GLU A 174 0.01 -12.92 7.62
CA GLU A 174 0.18 -12.69 9.04
C GLU A 174 0.70 -13.97 9.72
N ARG A 175 1.75 -13.82 10.54
CA ARG A 175 2.49 -14.94 11.13
C ARG A 175 1.80 -15.58 12.34
N SER A 176 1.14 -14.79 13.18
CA SER A 176 0.33 -15.29 14.30
C SER A 176 -0.85 -16.16 13.84
N PHE A 177 -1.43 -15.87 12.68
CA PHE A 177 -2.49 -16.68 12.06
C PHE A 177 -1.97 -17.73 11.08
N GLN A 178 -0.67 -17.71 10.77
CA GLN A 178 -0.02 -18.59 9.80
C GLN A 178 -0.70 -18.60 8.42
N GLY A 179 -1.23 -17.44 7.99
CA GLY A 179 -2.03 -17.35 6.78
C GLY A 179 -2.39 -15.91 6.39
N PRO A 180 -3.18 -15.73 5.32
CA PRO A 180 -3.68 -14.43 4.92
C PRO A 180 -4.62 -13.84 5.98
N VAL A 181 -4.55 -12.53 6.18
CA VAL A 181 -5.49 -11.78 7.01
C VAL A 181 -6.06 -10.62 6.20
N LEU A 182 -7.38 -10.43 6.30
CA LEU A 182 -8.05 -9.22 5.84
C LEU A 182 -7.98 -8.18 6.95
N ILE A 183 -7.58 -6.96 6.60
CA ILE A 183 -7.50 -5.82 7.51
C ILE A 183 -8.44 -4.75 6.99
N GLY A 184 -9.41 -4.34 7.80
CA GLY A 184 -10.39 -3.32 7.46
C GLY A 184 -10.46 -2.22 8.50
N SER A 185 -10.77 -0.99 8.08
CA SER A 185 -11.13 0.12 8.96
C SER A 185 -12.12 1.07 8.28
N SER A 186 -13.00 1.68 9.08
CA SER A 186 -13.85 2.80 8.67
C SER A 186 -13.07 4.11 8.48
N GLN A 187 -11.80 4.14 8.89
CA GLN A 187 -10.92 5.31 8.77
C GLN A 187 -10.02 5.20 7.53
N GLY A 188 -10.57 5.45 6.35
CA GLY A 188 -9.81 5.54 5.10
C GLY A 188 -9.17 6.90 4.86
N GLY A 189 -8.28 6.98 3.86
CA GLY A 189 -7.68 8.24 3.40
C GLY A 189 -6.54 8.78 4.28
N VAL A 190 -6.25 8.10 5.39
CA VAL A 190 -5.20 8.46 6.37
C VAL A 190 -4.13 7.37 6.47
N ASN A 191 -3.02 7.65 7.16
CA ASN A 191 -2.01 6.61 7.40
C ASN A 191 -2.54 5.62 8.43
N ILE A 192 -2.55 4.33 8.08
CA ILE A 192 -3.11 3.31 8.94
C ILE A 192 -2.28 3.06 10.19
N GLU A 193 -0.97 3.34 10.15
CA GLU A 193 -0.09 3.19 11.31
C GLU A 193 -0.40 4.23 12.39
N ASP A 194 -0.80 5.44 11.98
CA ASP A 194 -1.23 6.48 12.90
C ASP A 194 -2.59 6.05 13.54
N VAL A 195 -3.53 5.53 12.75
CA VAL A 195 -4.81 4.97 13.26
C VAL A 195 -4.57 3.82 14.23
N ALA A 196 -3.71 2.87 13.91
CA ALA A 196 -3.42 1.73 14.79
C ALA A 196 -2.78 2.13 16.12
N ALA A 197 -2.07 3.27 16.16
CA ALA A 197 -1.47 3.80 17.38
C ALA A 197 -2.47 4.60 18.24
N GLU A 198 -3.36 5.35 17.61
CA GLU A 198 -4.34 6.23 18.28
C GLU A 198 -5.64 5.49 18.66
N ASN A 199 -6.12 4.61 17.78
CA ASN A 199 -7.37 3.86 17.90
C ASN A 199 -7.19 2.43 17.31
N PRO A 200 -6.56 1.52 18.07
CA PRO A 200 -6.35 0.14 17.61
C PRO A 200 -7.65 -0.63 17.37
N GLU A 201 -8.74 -0.29 18.08
CA GLU A 201 -10.06 -0.92 17.93
C GLU A 201 -10.75 -0.61 16.59
N ALA A 202 -10.34 0.47 15.90
CA ALA A 202 -10.78 0.77 14.53
C ALA A 202 -10.19 -0.18 13.49
N ILE A 203 -9.22 -1.03 13.85
CA ILE A 203 -8.57 -2.00 12.97
C ILE A 203 -9.20 -3.38 13.16
N ILE A 204 -10.00 -3.80 12.18
CA ILE A 204 -10.63 -5.11 12.16
C ILE A 204 -9.70 -6.07 11.42
N LYS A 205 -9.36 -7.20 12.04
CA LYS A 205 -8.58 -8.27 11.43
C LYS A 205 -9.42 -9.52 11.31
N VAL A 206 -9.46 -10.12 10.11
CA VAL A 206 -10.20 -11.34 9.84
C VAL A 206 -9.26 -12.36 9.16
N PRO A 207 -8.83 -13.41 9.87
CA PRO A 207 -7.96 -14.44 9.28
C PRO A 207 -8.72 -15.23 8.21
N VAL A 208 -8.02 -15.64 7.15
CA VAL A 208 -8.56 -16.44 6.05
C VAL A 208 -7.81 -17.77 6.01
N ASP A 209 -8.55 -18.87 5.97
CA ASP A 209 -7.98 -20.19 5.69
C ASP A 209 -7.46 -20.20 4.25
N ILE A 210 -6.17 -20.43 4.07
CA ILE A 210 -5.53 -20.38 2.74
C ILE A 210 -5.97 -21.51 1.81
N VAL A 211 -6.42 -22.64 2.36
CA VAL A 211 -6.88 -23.80 1.59
C VAL A 211 -8.31 -23.59 1.12
N LYS A 212 -9.18 -23.10 2.01
CA LYS A 212 -10.60 -22.82 1.67
C LYS A 212 -10.79 -21.52 0.90
N GLY A 213 -9.91 -20.55 1.12
CA GLY A 213 -10.04 -19.19 0.62
C GLY A 213 -11.10 -18.36 1.36
N ILE A 214 -11.21 -17.09 0.97
CA ILE A 214 -12.21 -16.16 1.50
C ILE A 214 -13.63 -16.62 1.17
N GLN A 215 -14.49 -16.67 2.19
CA GLN A 215 -15.92 -16.97 2.02
C GLN A 215 -16.74 -15.68 1.87
N LYS A 216 -17.88 -15.75 1.16
CA LYS A 216 -18.72 -14.56 0.93
C LYS A 216 -19.23 -13.98 2.24
N GLU A 217 -19.67 -14.82 3.15
CA GLU A 217 -20.21 -14.45 4.47
C GLU A 217 -19.14 -13.73 5.30
N GLN A 218 -17.89 -14.16 5.19
CA GLN A 218 -16.75 -13.51 5.85
C GLN A 218 -16.50 -12.10 5.30
N ALA A 219 -16.54 -11.94 3.97
CA ALA A 219 -16.36 -10.64 3.33
C ALA A 219 -17.51 -9.68 3.65
N VAL A 220 -18.76 -10.17 3.64
CA VAL A 220 -19.96 -9.41 4.03
C VAL A 220 -19.87 -8.96 5.48
N ALA A 221 -19.52 -9.87 6.40
CA ALA A 221 -19.38 -9.55 7.81
C ALA A 221 -18.27 -8.51 8.06
N LEU A 222 -17.17 -8.56 7.30
CA LEU A 222 -16.12 -7.54 7.37
C LEU A 222 -16.64 -6.18 6.87
N ALA A 223 -17.29 -6.13 5.71
CA ALA A 223 -17.85 -4.90 5.16
C ALA A 223 -18.87 -4.26 6.12
N GLN A 224 -19.74 -5.05 6.75
CA GLN A 224 -20.66 -4.58 7.78
C GLN A 224 -19.93 -3.99 8.99
N LYS A 225 -18.91 -4.68 9.51
CA LYS A 225 -18.10 -4.18 10.65
C LYS A 225 -17.34 -2.91 10.31
N MET A 226 -16.91 -2.75 9.06
CA MET A 226 -16.29 -1.52 8.56
C MET A 226 -17.29 -0.36 8.43
N GLY A 227 -18.60 -0.62 8.53
CA GLY A 227 -19.64 0.40 8.45
C GLY A 227 -20.06 0.74 7.02
N PHE A 228 -19.92 -0.19 6.07
CA PHE A 228 -20.54 -0.03 4.75
C PHE A 228 -22.08 -0.03 4.89
N PRO A 229 -22.79 0.88 4.19
CA PRO A 229 -24.25 0.85 4.16
C PRO A 229 -24.79 -0.44 3.54
N THR A 230 -25.96 -0.89 4.00
CA THR A 230 -26.57 -2.17 3.59
C THR A 230 -26.72 -2.33 2.08
N TYR A 231 -26.99 -1.25 1.33
CA TYR A 231 -27.16 -1.30 -0.12
C TYR A 231 -25.86 -1.55 -0.91
N ILE A 232 -24.69 -1.32 -0.31
CA ILE A 232 -23.37 -1.46 -0.97
C ILE A 232 -22.51 -2.56 -0.33
N VAL A 233 -22.92 -3.11 0.82
CA VAL A 233 -22.18 -4.19 1.53
C VAL A 233 -21.83 -5.36 0.61
N ASP A 234 -22.76 -5.83 -0.23
CA ASP A 234 -22.49 -6.93 -1.16
C ASP A 234 -21.45 -6.56 -2.22
N SER A 235 -21.54 -5.35 -2.80
CA SER A 235 -20.55 -4.84 -3.76
C SER A 235 -19.15 -4.70 -3.13
N ALA A 236 -19.08 -4.18 -1.90
CA ALA A 236 -17.84 -4.10 -1.14
C ALA A 236 -17.24 -5.49 -0.89
N ALA A 237 -18.06 -6.46 -0.46
CA ALA A 237 -17.64 -7.84 -0.25
C ALA A 237 -17.13 -8.50 -1.55
N GLU A 238 -17.82 -8.30 -2.67
CA GLU A 238 -17.37 -8.80 -3.98
C GLU A 238 -16.01 -8.22 -4.38
N ASN A 239 -15.79 -6.93 -4.15
CA ASN A 239 -14.48 -6.30 -4.39
C ASN A 239 -13.40 -6.87 -3.47
N MET A 240 -13.67 -7.11 -2.18
CA MET A 240 -12.72 -7.75 -1.26
C MET A 240 -12.34 -9.17 -1.73
N ILE A 241 -13.31 -9.94 -2.24
CA ILE A 241 -13.06 -11.27 -2.80
C ILE A 241 -12.20 -11.19 -4.07
N LYS A 242 -12.47 -10.23 -4.97
CA LYS A 242 -11.62 -10.00 -6.16
C LYS A 242 -10.20 -9.62 -5.77
N LEU A 243 -10.03 -8.75 -4.78
CA LEU A 243 -8.72 -8.36 -4.25
C LEU A 243 -7.97 -9.54 -3.62
N TYR A 244 -8.67 -10.44 -2.92
CA TYR A 244 -8.08 -11.68 -2.40
C TYR A 244 -7.64 -12.63 -3.51
N LYS A 245 -8.44 -12.78 -4.57
CA LYS A 245 -8.05 -13.57 -5.75
C LYS A 245 -6.82 -12.98 -6.43
N LEU A 246 -6.74 -11.65 -6.56
CA LEU A 246 -5.56 -10.95 -7.08
C LEU A 246 -4.33 -11.17 -6.20
N PHE A 247 -4.50 -11.08 -4.87
CA PHE A 247 -3.45 -11.31 -3.89
C PHE A 247 -2.82 -12.71 -4.06
N LEU A 248 -3.64 -13.75 -4.23
CA LEU A 248 -3.15 -15.10 -4.50
C LEU A 248 -2.57 -15.26 -5.92
N LYS A 249 -3.26 -14.73 -6.94
CA LYS A 249 -2.85 -14.87 -8.36
C LYS A 249 -1.44 -14.38 -8.62
N TYR A 250 -1.05 -13.26 -8.01
CA TYR A 250 0.26 -12.64 -8.20
C TYR A 250 1.25 -12.92 -7.07
N ASP A 251 0.94 -13.87 -6.18
CA ASP A 251 1.74 -14.17 -4.98
C ASP A 251 2.12 -12.89 -4.20
N ALA A 252 1.18 -11.96 -4.07
CA ALA A 252 1.43 -10.69 -3.41
C ALA A 252 1.70 -10.93 -1.92
N THR A 253 2.66 -10.20 -1.35
CA THR A 253 2.83 -10.19 0.11
C THR A 253 1.85 -9.24 0.78
N MET A 254 1.38 -8.24 0.05
CA MET A 254 0.39 -7.28 0.52
C MET A 254 -0.38 -6.68 -0.66
N VAL A 255 -1.69 -6.54 -0.49
CA VAL A 255 -2.56 -5.69 -1.32
C VAL A 255 -3.19 -4.67 -0.39
N GLU A 256 -2.94 -3.39 -0.59
CA GLU A 256 -3.51 -2.30 0.22
C GLU A 256 -4.24 -1.32 -0.68
N ILE A 257 -5.51 -1.07 -0.35
CA ILE A 257 -6.40 -0.10 -0.99
C ILE A 257 -6.71 0.98 0.04
N ASN A 258 -6.11 2.16 -0.17
CA ASN A 258 -6.31 3.31 0.72
C ASN A 258 -6.46 4.61 -0.09
N PRO A 259 -7.66 5.20 -0.19
CA PRO A 259 -8.94 4.68 0.29
C PRO A 259 -9.60 3.70 -0.69
N MET A 260 -10.38 2.76 -0.14
CA MET A 260 -11.52 2.12 -0.79
C MET A 260 -12.74 3.02 -0.59
N VAL A 261 -13.48 3.33 -1.66
CA VAL A 261 -14.41 4.46 -1.67
C VAL A 261 -15.82 3.99 -1.97
N GLU A 262 -16.79 4.54 -1.25
CA GLU A 262 -18.17 4.68 -1.70
C GLU A 262 -18.32 6.09 -2.29
N ASP A 263 -18.67 6.19 -3.58
CA ASP A 263 -18.79 7.48 -4.25
C ASP A 263 -20.19 8.09 -4.20
N SER A 264 -20.35 9.29 -4.78
CA SER A 264 -21.60 10.03 -4.81
C SER A 264 -22.73 9.30 -5.54
N ASP A 265 -22.39 8.36 -6.42
CA ASP A 265 -23.33 7.59 -7.24
C ASP A 265 -23.73 6.27 -6.57
N GLY A 266 -23.20 6.01 -5.37
CA GLY A 266 -23.49 4.80 -4.58
C GLY A 266 -22.73 3.56 -5.07
N GLN A 267 -21.59 3.75 -5.75
CA GLN A 267 -20.72 2.69 -6.26
C GLN A 267 -19.46 2.48 -5.41
#